data_AF-A0A0J6VDA9-F1
#
_entry.id   AF-A0A0J6VDA9-F1
#
_cell.length_a   1.000
_cell.length_b   1.000
_cell.length_c   1.000
_cell.angle_alpha   90.00
_cell.angle_beta   90.00
_cell.angle_gamma   90.00
#
_symmetry.space_group_name_H-M   'P 1'
#
loop_
_entity.id
_entity.type
_entity.pdbx_description
1 polymer ?
#
loop_
_entity_poly.entity_id
_entity_poly.type
_entity_poly.pdbx_seq_one_letter_code
_entity_poly.pdbx_strand_id
1 'polypeptide(L)'
;MRDSGAVADVVATPELLEQMLRRKPPCWPWAAFASVLFQHWAALEARKVSQVLGGPAGPPTGRLDTGAEVAAFVAHRVRAVDEIVREADAFLRSPTFLAVFGAPEDDGTADGPGIVRVGRRVSGYYERLLELAEDCRRQAVTDHDAPLLADCIRFVNQPLQDFGGLINDVLERLEHQQKRVVSGRRPLTYTPLSLQVTTDDVLVWSILDRLID
;
A
#
# COMPACT_ATOMS: atom_id res chain seq x y z
N MET A 1 -6.98 38.31 16.28
CA MET A 1 -7.17 36.95 16.83
C MET A 1 -7.37 36.03 15.65
N ARG A 2 -6.31 35.35 15.17
CA ARG A 2 -6.47 34.41 14.05
C ARG A 2 -7.25 33.22 14.58
N ASP A 3 -8.31 32.88 13.88
CA ASP A 3 -9.09 31.67 14.11
C ASP A 3 -8.13 30.50 13.88
N SER A 4 -7.51 29.99 14.95
CA SER A 4 -6.68 28.79 14.90
C SER A 4 -7.61 27.61 14.72
N GLY A 5 -8.18 27.48 13.51
CA GLY A 5 -8.99 26.33 13.14
C GLY A 5 -8.23 25.06 13.48
N ALA A 6 -8.92 24.10 14.11
CA ALA A 6 -8.35 22.82 14.48
C ALA A 6 -7.56 22.24 13.30
N VAL A 7 -6.33 21.79 13.57
CA VAL A 7 -5.46 21.17 12.57
C VAL A 7 -6.18 19.95 11.98
N ALA A 8 -6.00 19.70 10.68
CA ALA A 8 -6.60 18.57 10.00
C ALA A 8 -6.15 17.25 10.63
N ASP A 9 -7.08 16.30 10.76
CA ASP A 9 -6.82 14.95 11.28
C ASP A 9 -7.40 13.89 10.35
N VAL A 10 -6.98 12.63 10.50
CA VAL A 10 -7.46 11.51 9.68
C VAL A 10 -8.95 11.29 9.92
N VAL A 11 -9.73 11.19 8.84
CA VAL A 11 -11.18 10.99 8.92
C VAL A 11 -11.60 9.65 8.34
N ALA A 12 -12.52 9.00 9.04
CA ALA A 12 -12.92 7.62 8.75
C ALA A 12 -13.93 7.48 7.59
N THR A 13 -14.56 8.55 7.12
CA THR A 13 -15.60 8.47 6.09
C THR A 13 -15.38 9.42 4.91
N PRO A 14 -15.91 9.09 3.71
CA PRO A 14 -15.84 9.96 2.54
C PRO A 14 -16.48 11.34 2.77
N GLU A 15 -17.58 11.42 3.52
CA GLU A 15 -18.30 12.67 3.78
C GLU A 15 -17.46 13.62 4.63
N LEU A 16 -16.76 13.09 5.64
CA LEU A 16 -15.84 13.86 6.46
C LEU A 16 -14.61 14.32 5.66
N LEU A 17 -14.13 13.47 4.73
CA LEU A 17 -13.04 13.84 3.82
C LEU A 17 -13.48 15.00 2.92
N GLU A 18 -14.67 14.95 2.34
CA GLU A 18 -15.20 16.07 1.56
C GLU A 18 -15.33 17.36 2.37
N GLN A 19 -15.76 17.27 3.63
CA GLN A 19 -15.80 18.42 4.52
C GLN A 19 -14.40 19.00 4.75
N MET A 20 -13.38 18.16 4.96
CA MET A 20 -11.99 18.60 5.08
C MET A 20 -11.51 19.29 3.81
N LEU A 21 -11.78 18.71 2.64
CA LEU A 21 -11.40 19.27 1.34
C LEU A 21 -12.05 20.64 1.07
N ARG A 22 -13.25 20.89 1.60
CA ARG A 22 -13.93 22.19 1.54
C ARG A 22 -13.34 23.20 2.53
N ARG A 23 -13.08 22.78 3.77
CA ARG A 23 -12.62 23.67 4.85
C ARG A 23 -11.13 23.99 4.79
N LYS A 24 -10.33 23.07 4.23
CA LYS A 24 -8.86 23.15 4.10
C LYS A 24 -8.16 23.64 5.39
N PRO A 25 -8.39 22.99 6.55
CA PRO A 25 -7.66 23.34 7.77
C PRO A 25 -6.14 23.14 7.61
N PRO A 26 -5.29 23.69 8.50
CA PRO A 26 -3.85 23.44 8.43
C PRO A 26 -3.52 21.94 8.38
N CYS A 27 -2.53 21.53 7.58
CA CYS A 27 -2.15 20.13 7.33
C CYS A 27 -3.17 19.30 6.55
N TRP A 28 -4.23 19.90 6.00
CA TRP A 28 -5.25 19.16 5.25
C TRP A 28 -4.72 18.32 4.08
N PRO A 29 -3.64 18.69 3.34
CA PRO A 29 -3.22 17.87 2.21
C PRO A 29 -2.79 16.46 2.65
N TRP A 30 -1.99 16.40 3.72
CA TRP A 30 -1.51 15.14 4.29
C TRP A 30 -2.61 14.39 5.04
N ALA A 31 -3.47 15.09 5.79
CA ALA A 31 -4.60 14.46 6.46
C ALA A 31 -5.59 13.86 5.44
N ALA A 32 -5.85 14.53 4.32
CA ALA A 32 -6.70 14.01 3.25
C ALA A 32 -6.09 12.77 2.60
N PHE A 33 -4.80 12.80 2.29
CA PHE A 33 -4.08 11.64 1.75
C PHE A 33 -4.15 10.44 2.71
N ALA A 34 -3.79 10.65 3.97
CA ALA A 34 -3.85 9.62 5.02
C ALA A 34 -5.27 9.06 5.20
N SER A 35 -6.29 9.93 5.13
CA SER A 35 -7.70 9.52 5.21
C SER A 35 -8.10 8.59 4.07
N VAL A 36 -7.65 8.88 2.84
CA VAL A 36 -7.92 8.01 1.69
C VAL A 36 -7.26 6.65 1.85
N LEU A 37 -6.00 6.62 2.29
CA LEU A 37 -5.29 5.36 2.56
C LEU A 37 -6.00 4.56 3.66
N PHE A 38 -6.33 5.21 4.78
CA PHE A 38 -7.00 4.57 5.91
C PHE A 38 -8.38 4.02 5.56
N GLN A 39 -9.19 4.79 4.83
CA GLN A 39 -10.53 4.36 4.41
C GLN A 39 -10.47 3.13 3.51
N HIS A 40 -9.54 3.11 2.55
CA HIS A 40 -9.38 1.95 1.67
C HIS A 40 -8.81 0.74 2.42
N TRP A 41 -7.83 0.96 3.30
CA TRP A 41 -7.27 -0.10 4.14
C TRP A 41 -8.31 -0.75 5.05
N ALA A 42 -9.18 0.06 5.67
CA ALA A 42 -10.28 -0.42 6.50
C ALA A 42 -11.30 -1.23 5.69
N ALA A 43 -11.58 -0.83 4.45
CA ALA A 43 -12.47 -1.59 3.55
C ALA A 43 -11.93 -3.00 3.22
N LEU A 44 -10.61 -3.19 3.27
CA LEU A 44 -9.95 -4.46 3.01
C LEU A 44 -9.71 -5.30 4.27
N GLU A 45 -10.09 -4.83 5.46
CA GLU A 45 -9.70 -5.45 6.73
C GLU A 45 -10.07 -6.93 6.84
N ALA A 46 -11.29 -7.30 6.45
CA ALA A 46 -11.72 -8.71 6.48
C ALA A 46 -10.86 -9.62 5.60
N ARG A 47 -10.47 -9.14 4.40
CA ARG A 47 -9.60 -9.88 3.47
C ARG A 47 -8.19 -10.01 4.03
N LYS A 48 -7.65 -8.93 4.60
CA LYS A 48 -6.34 -8.91 5.25
C LYS A 48 -6.25 -9.90 6.40
N VAL A 49 -7.24 -9.89 7.28
CA VAL A 49 -7.33 -10.83 8.40
C VAL A 49 -7.39 -12.27 7.88
N SER A 50 -8.21 -12.55 6.86
CA SER A 50 -8.26 -13.89 6.23
C SER A 50 -6.91 -14.29 5.64
N GLN A 51 -6.20 -13.36 4.98
CA GLN A 51 -4.87 -13.61 4.42
C GLN A 51 -3.85 -13.99 5.49
N VAL A 52 -3.81 -13.26 6.61
CA VAL A 52 -2.87 -13.50 7.71
C VAL A 52 -3.19 -14.80 8.44
N LEU A 53 -4.48 -15.09 8.69
CA LEU A 53 -4.89 -16.29 9.43
C LEU A 53 -4.89 -17.57 8.58
N GLY A 54 -4.57 -17.46 7.28
CA GLY A 54 -4.73 -18.59 6.35
C GLY A 54 -6.18 -19.04 6.19
N GLY A 55 -7.15 -18.15 6.44
CA GLY A 55 -8.57 -18.43 6.30
C GLY A 55 -8.96 -18.72 4.84
N PRO A 56 -10.17 -19.25 4.56
CA PRO A 56 -10.56 -19.60 3.20
C PRO A 56 -10.43 -18.41 2.24
N ALA A 57 -9.64 -18.55 1.17
CA ALA A 57 -9.43 -17.48 0.18
C ALA A 57 -10.59 -17.35 -0.85
N GLY A 58 -11.69 -18.07 -0.61
CA GLY A 58 -12.78 -18.28 -1.56
C GLY A 58 -12.76 -19.69 -2.18
N PRO A 59 -13.63 -19.96 -3.17
CA PRO A 59 -13.59 -21.25 -3.88
C PRO A 59 -12.26 -21.43 -4.61
N PRO A 60 -11.75 -22.66 -4.74
CA PRO A 60 -10.57 -22.93 -5.55
C PRO A 60 -10.75 -22.40 -6.96
N THR A 61 -9.73 -21.71 -7.49
CA THR A 61 -9.74 -21.15 -8.85
C THR A 61 -9.29 -22.17 -9.88
N GLY A 62 -8.55 -23.18 -9.45
CA GLY A 62 -8.06 -24.24 -10.32
C GLY A 62 -7.18 -25.22 -9.56
N ARG A 63 -6.72 -26.22 -10.30
CA ARG A 63 -5.71 -27.16 -9.88
C ARG A 63 -4.58 -27.14 -10.90
N LEU A 64 -3.35 -27.05 -10.42
CA LEU A 64 -2.13 -27.17 -11.23
C LEU A 64 -1.63 -28.60 -11.01
N ASP A 65 -1.67 -29.42 -12.07
CA ASP A 65 -1.48 -30.86 -12.00
C ASP A 65 -0.04 -31.29 -12.31
N THR A 66 0.76 -30.38 -12.87
CA THR A 66 2.16 -30.64 -13.22
C THR A 66 3.11 -29.62 -12.62
N GLY A 67 4.34 -30.06 -12.31
CA GLY A 67 5.40 -29.15 -11.84
C GLY A 67 5.65 -27.98 -12.80
N ALA A 68 5.54 -28.20 -14.12
CA ALA A 68 5.67 -27.14 -15.12
C ALA A 68 4.58 -26.07 -15.02
N GLU A 69 3.33 -26.46 -14.74
CA GLU A 69 2.23 -25.52 -14.50
C GLU A 69 2.44 -24.73 -13.20
N VAL A 70 2.91 -25.39 -12.14
CA VAL A 70 3.24 -24.73 -10.86
C VAL A 70 4.39 -23.75 -11.04
N ALA A 71 5.46 -24.15 -11.72
CA ALA A 71 6.61 -23.31 -11.99
C ALA A 71 6.23 -22.08 -12.83
N ALA A 72 5.44 -22.27 -13.90
CA ALA A 72 4.94 -21.18 -14.73
C ALA A 72 4.06 -20.21 -13.93
N PHE A 73 3.16 -20.74 -13.08
CA PHE A 73 2.32 -19.94 -12.19
C PHE A 73 3.16 -19.11 -11.22
N VAL A 74 4.09 -19.74 -10.50
CA VAL A 74 4.95 -19.07 -9.51
C VAL A 74 5.83 -18.01 -10.18
N ALA A 75 6.46 -18.32 -11.31
CA ALA A 75 7.27 -17.36 -12.06
C ALA A 75 6.45 -16.13 -12.49
N HIS A 76 5.20 -16.33 -12.93
CA HIS A 76 4.31 -15.24 -13.28
C HIS A 76 3.90 -14.40 -12.06
N ARG A 77 3.66 -15.02 -10.90
CA ARG A 77 3.34 -14.31 -9.65
C ARG A 77 4.52 -13.49 -9.12
N VAL A 78 5.73 -14.05 -9.15
CA VAL A 78 6.95 -13.32 -8.75
C VAL A 78 7.16 -12.08 -9.63
N ARG A 79 7.02 -12.21 -10.95
CA ARG A 79 7.10 -11.06 -11.87
C ARG A 79 6.01 -10.02 -11.60
N ALA A 80 4.78 -10.46 -11.38
CA ALA A 80 3.67 -9.54 -11.09
C ALA A 80 3.91 -8.74 -9.80
N VAL A 81 4.48 -9.35 -8.77
CA VAL A 81 4.89 -8.66 -7.54
C VAL A 81 5.95 -7.61 -7.82
N ASP A 82 7.03 -7.98 -8.52
CA ASP A 82 8.12 -7.06 -8.88
C ASP A 82 7.59 -5.85 -9.68
N GLU A 83 6.73 -6.11 -10.65
CA GLU A 83 6.08 -5.06 -11.45
C GLU A 83 5.28 -4.09 -10.58
N ILE A 84 4.45 -4.59 -9.67
CA ILE A 84 3.63 -3.75 -8.77
C ILE A 84 4.53 -2.91 -7.85
N VAL A 85 5.54 -3.53 -7.23
CA VAL A 85 6.46 -2.88 -6.31
C VAL A 85 7.24 -1.78 -7.01
N ARG A 86 7.78 -2.07 -8.19
CA ARG A 86 8.51 -1.08 -9.02
C ARG A 86 7.61 0.05 -9.48
N GLU A 87 6.38 -0.24 -9.89
CA GLU A 87 5.38 0.78 -10.25
C GLU A 87 5.04 1.68 -9.07
N ALA A 88 4.86 1.10 -7.88
CA ALA A 88 4.55 1.84 -6.66
C ALA A 88 5.70 2.77 -6.25
N ASP A 89 6.93 2.26 -6.20
CA ASP A 89 8.11 3.07 -5.84
C ASP A 89 8.35 4.21 -6.85
N ALA A 90 8.30 3.89 -8.15
CA ALA A 90 8.45 4.90 -9.20
C ALA A 90 7.35 5.97 -9.12
N PHE A 91 6.12 5.58 -8.79
CA PHE A 91 5.02 6.53 -8.62
C PHE A 91 5.21 7.44 -7.40
N LEU A 92 5.56 6.88 -6.23
CA LEU A 92 5.79 7.65 -4.99
C LEU A 92 6.94 8.66 -5.12
N ARG A 93 7.93 8.36 -5.97
CA ARG A 93 9.05 9.25 -6.29
C ARG A 93 8.76 10.22 -7.44
N SER A 94 7.64 10.08 -8.12
CA SER A 94 7.32 10.89 -9.30
C SER A 94 7.01 12.35 -8.93
N PRO A 95 7.40 13.33 -9.76
CA PRO A 95 6.99 14.73 -9.57
C PRO A 95 5.47 14.91 -9.54
N THR A 96 4.73 14.07 -10.28
CA THR A 96 3.26 14.08 -10.30
C THR A 96 2.67 13.76 -8.94
N PHE A 97 3.26 12.82 -8.19
CA PHE A 97 2.83 12.54 -6.82
C PHE A 97 3.05 13.74 -5.91
N LEU A 98 4.17 14.46 -6.07
CA LEU A 98 4.49 15.63 -5.23
C LEU A 98 3.61 16.84 -5.52
N ALA A 99 3.35 17.07 -6.80
CA ALA A 99 2.68 18.26 -7.28
C ALA A 99 1.28 18.45 -6.66
N VAL A 100 0.57 17.36 -6.33
CA VAL A 100 -0.77 17.47 -5.76
C VAL A 100 -0.79 18.01 -4.33
N PHE A 101 0.32 17.90 -3.60
CA PHE A 101 0.44 18.43 -2.23
C PHE A 101 0.75 19.93 -2.18
N GLY A 102 0.91 20.58 -3.34
CA GLY A 102 1.16 22.01 -3.42
C GLY A 102 2.59 22.41 -3.04
N ALA A 103 2.79 23.71 -2.89
CA ALA A 103 4.06 24.28 -2.46
C ALA A 103 4.34 23.91 -0.98
N PRO A 104 5.59 23.58 -0.61
CA PRO A 104 5.95 23.15 0.75
C PRO A 104 5.56 24.13 1.87
N GLU A 105 5.37 25.41 1.54
CA GLU A 105 5.04 26.46 2.51
C GLU A 105 3.58 26.94 2.43
N ASP A 106 2.78 26.43 1.49
CA ASP A 106 1.41 26.88 1.25
C ASP A 106 0.46 25.74 0.87
N ASP A 107 -0.17 25.16 1.89
CA ASP A 107 -1.24 24.15 1.77
C ASP A 107 -2.43 24.66 0.92
N GLY A 108 -2.59 25.97 0.73
CA GLY A 108 -3.64 26.57 -0.10
C GLY A 108 -3.51 26.21 -1.58
N THR A 109 -2.29 25.89 -2.03
CA THR A 109 -1.98 25.55 -3.42
C THR A 109 -2.19 24.07 -3.76
N ALA A 110 -2.50 23.22 -2.78
CA ALA A 110 -2.65 21.80 -2.98
C ALA A 110 -3.95 21.44 -3.76
N ASP A 111 -3.85 20.44 -4.64
CA ASP A 111 -4.94 19.90 -5.46
C ASP A 111 -5.68 18.80 -4.70
N GLY A 112 -6.81 19.15 -4.07
CA GLY A 112 -7.63 18.21 -3.29
C GLY A 112 -8.09 17.00 -4.09
N PRO A 113 -8.75 17.17 -5.24
CA PRO A 113 -9.06 16.07 -6.15
C PRO A 113 -7.84 15.24 -6.55
N GLY A 114 -6.68 15.88 -6.78
CA GLY A 114 -5.41 15.22 -7.05
C GLY A 114 -4.95 14.32 -5.92
N ILE A 115 -4.98 14.82 -4.68
CA ILE A 115 -4.63 14.07 -3.47
C ILE A 115 -5.49 12.81 -3.34
N VAL A 116 -6.80 12.93 -3.58
CA VAL A 116 -7.70 11.77 -3.55
C VAL A 116 -7.34 10.75 -4.63
N ARG A 117 -7.04 11.21 -5.85
CA ARG A 117 -6.61 10.32 -6.95
C ARG A 117 -5.32 9.58 -6.63
N VAL A 118 -4.30 10.28 -6.11
CA VAL A 118 -3.02 9.63 -5.79
C VAL A 118 -3.16 8.68 -4.59
N GLY A 119 -3.95 9.03 -3.57
CA GLY A 119 -4.26 8.13 -2.45
C GLY A 119 -4.93 6.84 -2.89
N ARG A 120 -5.93 6.93 -3.79
CA ARG A 120 -6.57 5.75 -4.38
C ARG A 120 -5.59 4.90 -5.19
N ARG A 121 -4.69 5.54 -5.96
CA ARG A 121 -3.68 4.81 -6.73
C ARG A 121 -2.69 4.07 -5.83
N VAL A 122 -2.20 4.70 -4.75
CA VAL A 122 -1.32 4.04 -3.78
C VAL A 122 -2.03 2.85 -3.14
N SER A 123 -3.28 3.03 -2.73
CA SER A 123 -4.07 1.95 -2.12
C SER A 123 -4.35 0.81 -3.10
N GLY A 124 -4.54 1.11 -4.38
CA GLY A 124 -4.72 0.11 -5.43
C GLY A 124 -3.50 -0.79 -5.66
N TYR A 125 -2.27 -0.34 -5.36
CA TYR A 125 -1.10 -1.23 -5.38
C TYR A 125 -1.19 -2.29 -4.28
N TYR A 126 -1.63 -1.90 -3.08
CA TYR A 126 -1.86 -2.83 -1.99
C TYR A 126 -2.95 -3.84 -2.34
N GLU A 127 -4.09 -3.37 -2.88
CA GLU A 127 -5.18 -4.25 -3.29
C GLU A 127 -4.73 -5.28 -4.34
N ARG A 128 -3.97 -4.86 -5.36
CA ARG A 128 -3.40 -5.77 -6.37
C ARG A 128 -2.46 -6.83 -5.76
N LEU A 129 -1.62 -6.44 -4.78
CA LEU A 129 -0.77 -7.41 -4.06
C LEU A 129 -1.61 -8.40 -3.26
N LEU A 130 -2.69 -7.93 -2.63
CA LEU A 130 -3.58 -8.76 -1.83
C LEU A 130 -4.31 -9.77 -2.72
N GLU A 131 -4.75 -9.34 -3.90
CA GLU A 131 -5.34 -10.22 -4.92
C GLU A 131 -4.38 -11.31 -5.39
N LEU A 132 -3.10 -10.98 -5.61
CA LEU A 132 -2.09 -11.99 -5.95
C LEU A 132 -1.93 -13.02 -4.82
N ALA A 133 -1.89 -12.55 -3.58
CA ALA A 133 -1.70 -13.40 -2.40
C ALA A 133 -2.91 -14.32 -2.16
N GLU A 134 -4.11 -13.81 -2.37
CA GLU A 134 -5.35 -14.59 -2.35
C GLU A 134 -5.39 -15.60 -3.49
N ASP A 135 -4.97 -15.21 -4.69
CA ASP A 135 -4.98 -16.11 -5.84
C ASP A 135 -4.02 -17.28 -5.68
N CYS A 136 -2.82 -17.06 -5.14
CA CYS A 136 -1.91 -18.14 -4.80
C CYS A 136 -2.54 -19.16 -3.82
N ARG A 137 -3.33 -18.69 -2.84
CA ARG A 137 -4.01 -19.57 -1.87
C ARG A 137 -5.23 -20.30 -2.43
N ARG A 138 -5.76 -19.87 -3.57
CA ARG A 138 -6.89 -20.55 -4.25
C ARG A 138 -6.43 -21.65 -5.21
N GLN A 139 -5.14 -21.78 -5.48
CA GLN A 139 -4.61 -22.88 -6.30
C GLN A 139 -4.46 -24.15 -5.47
N ALA A 140 -4.94 -25.27 -6.03
CA ALA A 140 -4.58 -26.60 -5.54
C ALA A 140 -3.39 -27.14 -6.34
N VAL A 141 -2.44 -27.78 -5.65
CA VAL A 141 -1.26 -28.41 -6.27
C VAL A 141 -1.12 -29.85 -5.77
N THR A 142 -0.18 -30.60 -6.35
CA THR A 142 0.21 -31.91 -5.82
C THR A 142 1.01 -31.74 -4.52
N ASP A 143 1.07 -32.78 -3.68
CA ASP A 143 1.87 -32.74 -2.44
C ASP A 143 3.36 -32.49 -2.71
N HIS A 144 3.85 -32.91 -3.88
CA HIS A 144 5.23 -32.69 -4.32
C HIS A 144 5.52 -31.19 -4.55
N ASP A 145 4.57 -30.48 -5.16
CA ASP A 145 4.73 -29.06 -5.54
C ASP A 145 4.24 -28.07 -4.46
N ALA A 146 3.58 -28.57 -3.41
CA ALA A 146 3.07 -27.77 -2.29
C ALA A 146 4.12 -26.84 -1.64
N PRO A 147 5.39 -27.26 -1.44
CA PRO A 147 6.43 -26.37 -0.89
C PRO A 147 6.72 -25.16 -1.78
N LEU A 148 6.75 -25.33 -3.10
CA LEU A 148 7.02 -24.24 -4.05
C LEU A 148 5.89 -23.20 -4.03
N LEU A 149 4.63 -23.66 -3.99
CA LEU A 149 3.49 -22.75 -3.84
C LEU A 149 3.48 -22.05 -2.48
N ALA A 150 3.85 -22.74 -1.40
CA ALA A 150 3.95 -22.15 -0.07
C ALA A 150 5.02 -21.05 -0.01
N ASP A 151 6.18 -21.26 -0.62
CA ASP A 151 7.23 -20.24 -0.73
C ASP A 151 6.76 -19.04 -1.58
N CYS A 152 6.03 -19.29 -2.67
CA CYS A 152 5.40 -18.21 -3.44
C CYS A 152 4.42 -17.38 -2.61
N ILE A 153 3.56 -18.01 -1.81
CA ILE A 153 2.63 -17.31 -0.91
C ILE A 153 3.39 -16.45 0.10
N ARG A 154 4.48 -16.98 0.69
CA ARG A 154 5.34 -16.22 1.60
C ARG A 154 5.97 -15.01 0.93
N PHE A 155 6.47 -15.19 -0.30
CA PHE A 155 7.08 -14.12 -1.08
C PHE A 155 6.08 -13.00 -1.39
N VAL A 156 4.88 -13.34 -1.87
CA VAL A 156 3.84 -12.35 -2.18
C VAL A 156 3.34 -11.62 -0.92
N ASN A 157 3.36 -12.28 0.24
CA ASN A 157 2.96 -11.67 1.51
C ASN A 157 3.95 -10.63 2.06
N GLN A 158 5.23 -10.69 1.66
CA GLN A 158 6.25 -9.79 2.19
C GLN A 158 6.00 -8.32 1.80
N PRO A 159 5.75 -7.97 0.52
CA PRO A 159 5.35 -6.62 0.14
C PRO A 159 4.05 -6.13 0.80
N LEU A 160 3.11 -7.03 1.16
CA LEU A 160 1.90 -6.62 1.89
C LEU A 160 2.22 -6.10 3.30
N GLN A 161 3.24 -6.68 3.95
CA GLN A 161 3.72 -6.21 5.25
C GLN A 161 4.44 -4.86 5.10
N ASP A 162 5.30 -4.75 4.08
CA ASP A 162 6.04 -3.51 3.77
C ASP A 162 5.10 -2.32 3.49
N PHE A 163 4.00 -2.55 2.77
CA PHE A 163 2.95 -1.53 2.56
C PHE A 163 2.27 -1.11 3.87
N GLY A 164 2.15 -2.01 4.84
CA GLY A 164 1.70 -1.65 6.20
C GLY A 164 2.66 -0.68 6.87
N GLY A 165 3.97 -0.89 6.70
CA GLY A 165 5.01 0.05 7.11
C GLY A 165 4.86 1.43 6.46
N LEU A 166 4.63 1.47 5.15
CA LEU A 166 4.39 2.73 4.42
C LEU A 166 3.21 3.53 4.99
N ILE A 167 2.13 2.88 5.40
CA ILE A 167 0.98 3.57 6.01
C ILE A 167 1.37 4.18 7.37
N ASN A 168 2.13 3.44 8.18
CA ASN A 168 2.63 3.97 9.44
C ASN A 168 3.52 5.20 9.20
N ASP A 169 4.43 5.16 8.21
CA ASP A 169 5.28 6.30 7.85
C ASP A 169 4.45 7.54 7.47
N VAL A 170 3.34 7.36 6.75
CA VAL A 170 2.41 8.45 6.41
C VAL A 170 1.75 9.03 7.65
N LEU A 171 1.30 8.19 8.59
CA LEU A 171 0.67 8.63 9.84
C LEU A 171 1.66 9.36 10.75
N GLU A 172 2.86 8.82 10.95
CA GLU A 172 3.92 9.45 11.73
C GLU A 172 4.30 10.82 11.16
N ARG A 173 4.36 10.92 9.83
CA ARG A 173 4.64 12.18 9.16
C ARG A 173 3.54 13.21 9.36
N LEU A 174 2.27 12.81 9.27
CA LEU A 174 1.15 13.69 9.56
C LEU A 174 1.23 14.19 11.00
N GLU A 175 1.45 13.29 11.96
CA GLU A 175 1.59 13.64 13.38
C GLU A 175 2.73 14.64 13.59
N HIS A 176 3.88 14.41 12.95
CA HIS A 176 5.01 15.33 13.03
C HIS A 176 4.67 16.73 12.46
N GLN A 177 3.97 16.79 11.33
CA GLN A 177 3.53 18.07 10.76
C GLN A 177 2.54 18.79 11.67
N GLN A 178 1.55 18.08 12.22
CA GLN A 178 0.58 18.62 13.16
C GLN A 178 1.27 19.22 14.39
N LYS A 179 2.21 18.48 15.01
CA LYS A 179 3.01 18.97 16.16
C LYS A 179 3.75 20.27 15.85
N ARG A 180 4.32 20.40 14.66
CA ARG A 180 5.02 21.62 14.24
C ARG A 180 4.06 22.81 14.11
N VAL A 181 2.94 22.62 13.42
CA VAL A 181 1.93 23.68 13.23
C VAL A 181 1.36 24.14 14.57
N VAL A 182 1.02 23.22 15.47
CA VAL A 182 0.55 23.56 16.83
C VAL A 182 1.61 24.36 17.61
N SER A 183 2.89 24.06 17.41
CA SER A 183 4.00 24.79 18.02
C SER A 183 4.32 26.14 17.33
N GLY A 184 3.48 26.59 16.39
CA GLY A 184 3.72 27.80 15.59
C GLY A 184 4.88 27.69 14.60
N ARG A 185 5.40 26.48 14.36
CA ARG A 185 6.45 26.20 13.39
C ARG A 185 5.82 25.86 12.05
N ARG A 186 6.53 26.18 10.96
CA ARG A 186 6.10 25.85 9.60
C ARG A 186 6.05 24.33 9.38
N PRO A 187 5.25 23.83 8.42
CA PRO A 187 5.32 22.44 7.95
C PRO A 187 6.72 22.05 7.45
N LEU A 188 7.01 20.75 7.37
CA LEU A 188 8.29 20.27 6.84
C LEU A 188 8.32 20.37 5.31
N THR A 189 9.50 20.69 4.77
CA THR A 189 9.80 20.45 3.36
C THR A 189 9.62 18.97 3.05
N TYR A 190 9.07 18.67 1.87
CA TYR A 190 8.74 17.32 1.49
C TYR A 190 9.97 16.39 1.45
N THR A 191 9.93 15.29 2.20
CA THR A 191 10.78 14.10 1.99
C THR A 191 10.05 13.09 1.13
N PRO A 192 10.67 12.42 0.15
CA PRO A 192 10.04 11.33 -0.60
C PRO A 192 9.50 10.22 0.32
N LEU A 193 8.25 9.81 0.11
CA LEU A 193 7.79 8.51 0.57
C LEU A 193 8.50 7.44 -0.26
N SER A 194 8.98 6.39 0.40
CA SER A 194 9.59 5.24 -0.26
C SER A 194 8.93 3.99 0.27
N LEU A 195 8.57 3.08 -0.61
CA LEU A 195 8.21 1.72 -0.20
C LEU A 195 9.53 1.01 0.16
N GLN A 196 9.72 0.70 1.44
CA GLN A 196 10.86 -0.10 1.88
C GLN A 196 10.54 -1.56 1.57
N VAL A 197 11.13 -2.09 0.49
CA VAL A 197 10.90 -3.47 0.08
C VAL A 197 11.88 -4.35 0.83
N THR A 198 11.36 -5.20 1.69
CA THR A 198 12.16 -6.25 2.32
C THR A 198 12.24 -7.42 1.35
N THR A 199 13.45 -7.90 1.06
CA THR A 199 13.66 -9.11 0.26
C THR A 199 14.26 -10.18 1.15
N ASP A 200 13.57 -11.32 1.30
CA ASP A 200 14.17 -12.52 1.89
C ASP A 200 14.97 -13.26 0.80
N ASP A 201 16.28 -12.99 0.75
CA ASP A 201 17.17 -13.59 -0.25
C ASP A 201 17.13 -15.13 -0.20
N VAL A 202 17.00 -15.71 0.99
CA VAL A 202 16.92 -17.18 1.15
C VAL A 202 15.65 -17.72 0.50
N LEU A 203 14.53 -17.03 0.69
CA LEU A 203 13.26 -17.38 0.06
C LEU A 203 13.32 -17.22 -1.47
N VAL A 204 13.94 -16.14 -1.96
CA VAL A 204 14.13 -15.93 -3.41
C VAL A 204 14.96 -17.05 -4.01
N TRP A 205 16.08 -17.42 -3.38
CA TRP A 205 16.91 -18.54 -3.83
C TRP A 205 16.15 -19.87 -3.80
N SER A 206 15.38 -20.12 -2.73
CA SER A 206 14.53 -21.31 -2.56
C SER A 206 13.51 -21.47 -3.70
N ILE A 207 12.94 -20.36 -4.17
CA ILE A 207 12.02 -20.34 -5.32
C ILE A 207 12.79 -20.59 -6.62
N LEU A 208 13.90 -19.87 -6.84
CA LEU A 208 14.66 -19.96 -8.08
C LEU A 208 15.24 -21.36 -8.33
N ASP A 209 15.75 -22.01 -7.29
CA ASP A 209 16.31 -23.37 -7.36
C ASP A 209 15.27 -24.37 -7.88
N ARG A 210 14.04 -24.30 -7.33
CA ARG A 210 12.92 -25.18 -7.72
C ARG A 210 12.21 -24.81 -9.01
N LEU A 211 12.55 -23.67 -9.62
CA LEU A 211 12.06 -23.30 -10.95
C LEU A 211 12.95 -23.85 -12.08
N ILE A 212 14.16 -24.32 -11.75
CA ILE A 212 15.17 -24.79 -12.71
C ILE A 212 15.20 -26.33 -12.78
N ASP A 213 14.80 -27.01 -11.70
CA ASP A 213 14.57 -28.46 -11.63
C ASP A 213 13.32 -28.91 -12.42
#